data_AF-A0A6V7M9V3-F1
#
_entry.id   AF-A0A6V7M9V3-F1
#
_cell.length_a   1.000
_cell.length_b   1.000
_cell.length_c   1.000
_cell.angle_alpha   90.00
_cell.angle_beta   90.00
_cell.angle_gamma   90.00
#
_symmetry.space_group_name_H-M   'P 1'
#
loop_
_entity.id
_entity.type
_entity.pdbx_description
1 polymer ?
#
loop_
_entity_poly.entity_id
_entity_poly.type
_entity_poly.pdbx_seq_one_letter_code
_entity_poly.pdbx_strand_id
1 'polypeptide(L)' 'MSNIQFSAVPIPKDRFDEVIEHLRFNFFADEPLNHGVKLCKKGEAHTELENHCLSTLKQGYSRMLVAENTGT' A
#
# COMPACT_ATOMS: atom_id res chain seq x y z
N MET A 1 -15.89 19.65 -11.66
CA MET A 1 -15.04 18.62 -11.01
C MET A 1 -14.33 17.90 -12.14
N SER A 2 -13.00 17.85 -12.13
CA SER A 2 -12.26 17.02 -13.09
C SER A 2 -12.60 15.56 -12.82
N ASN A 3 -12.92 14.79 -13.86
CA ASN A 3 -13.07 13.34 -13.73
C ASN A 3 -11.66 12.76 -13.62
N ILE A 4 -11.26 12.39 -12.40
CA ILE A 4 -10.02 11.64 -12.19
C ILE A 4 -10.33 10.18 -12.54
N GLN A 5 -9.75 9.71 -13.63
CA GLN A 5 -9.80 8.30 -14.02
C GLN A 5 -8.69 7.55 -13.28
N PHE A 6 -8.95 6.30 -12.88
CA PHE A 6 -7.96 5.43 -12.25
C PHE A 6 -7.76 4.17 -13.08
N SER A 7 -6.52 3.70 -13.15
CA SER A 7 -6.18 2.42 -13.77
C SER A 7 -5.52 1.48 -12.77
N ALA A 8 -5.88 0.20 -12.85
CA ALA A 8 -5.25 -0.86 -12.07
C ALA A 8 -4.04 -1.40 -12.83
N VAL A 9 -2.84 -1.19 -12.29
CA VAL A 9 -1.57 -1.57 -12.93
C VAL A 9 -0.77 -2.52 -12.03
N PRO A 10 0.10 -3.38 -12.59
CA PRO A 10 1.11 -4.10 -11.81
C PRO A 10 1.98 -3.13 -11.00
N ILE A 11 2.38 -3.54 -9.79
CA ILE A 11 3.27 -2.73 -8.96
C ILE A 11 4.72 -2.97 -9.40
N PRO A 12 5.42 -1.98 -9.97
CA PRO A 12 6.82 -2.13 -10.34
C PRO A 12 7.73 -2.10 -9.09
N LYS A 13 8.91 -2.72 -9.19
CA LYS A 13 9.80 -2.96 -8.03
C LYS A 13 10.31 -1.66 -7.39
N ASP A 14 10.51 -0.63 -8.18
CA ASP A 14 10.94 0.70 -7.75
C ASP A 14 9.89 1.44 -6.89
N ARG A 15 8.65 0.93 -6.86
CA ARG A 15 7.56 1.50 -6.06
C ARG A 15 7.20 0.69 -4.82
N PHE A 16 7.98 -0.34 -4.48
CA PHE A 16 7.69 -1.15 -3.29
C PHE A 16 7.72 -0.31 -2.01
N ASP A 17 8.66 0.63 -1.89
CA ASP A 17 8.77 1.49 -0.71
C ASP A 17 7.54 2.40 -0.54
N GLU A 18 7.05 2.98 -1.64
CA GLU A 18 5.81 3.79 -1.65
C GLU A 18 4.60 2.97 -1.19
N VAL A 19 4.52 1.71 -1.62
CA VAL A 19 3.41 0.82 -1.22
C VAL A 19 3.50 0.46 0.25
N ILE A 20 4.70 0.18 0.78
CA ILE A 20 4.89 -0.10 2.20
C ILE A 20 4.52 1.13 3.03
N GLU A 21 4.96 2.32 2.64
CA GLU A 21 4.56 3.56 3.30
C GLU A 21 3.03 3.76 3.26
N HIS A 22 2.41 3.55 2.10
CA HIS A 22 0.96 3.63 1.96
C HIS A 22 0.24 2.69 2.95
N LEU A 23 0.72 1.46 3.12
CA LEU A 23 0.14 0.50 4.06
C LEU A 23 0.33 0.92 5.52
N ARG A 24 1.49 1.48 5.90
CA ARG A 24 1.74 2.01 7.26
C ARG A 24 0.74 3.10 7.62
N PHE A 25 0.42 3.99 6.68
CA PHE A 25 -0.45 5.13 6.94
C PHE A 25 -1.95 4.80 6.81
N ASN A 26 -2.34 3.77 6.07
CA ASN A 26 -3.74 3.57 5.69
C ASN A 26 -4.31 2.18 5.97
N PHE A 27 -3.48 1.18 6.28
CA PHE A 27 -3.95 -0.20 6.44
C PHE A 27 -3.51 -0.84 7.75
N PHE A 28 -2.22 -0.85 8.07
CA PHE A 28 -1.71 -1.71 9.16
C PHE A 28 -2.37 -1.45 10.52
N ALA A 29 -2.53 -0.20 10.94
CA ALA A 29 -3.11 0.13 12.24
C ALA A 29 -4.66 0.08 12.27
N ASP A 30 -5.29 0.15 11.09
CA ASP A 30 -6.73 0.27 10.94
C ASP A 30 -7.39 -1.08 10.52
N GLU A 31 -6.59 -2.07 10.13
CA GLU A 31 -7.06 -3.44 9.86
C GLU A 31 -7.65 -4.04 11.16
N PRO A 32 -8.86 -4.65 11.12
CA PRO A 32 -9.60 -5.03 12.33
C PRO A 32 -8.83 -5.89 13.36
N LEU A 33 -8.07 -6.88 12.91
CA LEU A 33 -7.31 -7.75 13.82
C LEU A 33 -6.12 -7.00 14.43
N ASN A 34 -5.37 -6.29 13.60
CA ASN A 34 -4.25 -5.47 14.05
C ASN A 34 -4.70 -4.38 15.05
N HIS A 35 -5.82 -3.72 14.74
CA HIS A 35 -6.42 -2.71 15.61
C HIS A 35 -6.88 -3.31 16.94
N GLY A 36 -7.58 -4.45 16.89
CA GLY A 36 -8.12 -5.13 18.07
C GLY A 36 -7.07 -5.52 19.10
N VAL A 37 -5.84 -5.81 18.65
CA VAL A 37 -4.71 -6.15 19.53
C VAL A 37 -3.68 -5.03 19.68
N LYS A 38 -3.94 -3.84 19.11
CA LYS A 38 -3.01 -2.69 19.10
C LYS A 38 -1.62 -3.06 18.57
N LEU A 39 -1.59 -3.82 17.47
CA LEU A 39 -0.36 -4.38 16.89
C LEU A 39 0.66 -3.30 16.48
N CYS A 40 0.19 -2.19 15.91
CA CYS A 40 1.02 -1.04 15.53
C CYS A 40 0.22 0.27 15.56
N LYS A 41 0.93 1.41 15.47
CA LYS A 41 0.31 2.73 15.28
C LYS A 41 0.38 3.18 13.83
N LYS A 42 -0.54 4.07 13.43
CA LYS A 42 -0.56 4.67 12.10
C LYS A 42 0.77 5.37 11.80
N GLY A 43 1.36 5.01 10.66
CA GLY A 43 2.67 5.52 10.22
C GLY A 43 3.88 4.87 10.90
N GLU A 44 3.69 4.05 11.93
CA GLU A 44 4.77 3.32 12.59
C GLU A 44 5.22 2.14 11.73
N ALA A 45 6.53 1.89 11.71
CA ALA A 45 7.08 0.72 11.05
C ALA A 45 6.76 -0.56 11.86
N HIS A 46 6.45 -1.65 11.16
CA HIS A 46 6.26 -2.97 11.78
C HIS A 46 6.93 -4.04 10.93
N THR A 47 8.11 -4.50 11.38
CA THR A 47 9.02 -5.35 10.62
C THR A 47 8.37 -6.59 10.00
N GLU A 48 7.55 -7.32 10.74
CA GLU A 48 6.92 -8.57 10.30
C GLU A 48 5.86 -8.32 9.21
N LEU A 49 5.00 -7.31 9.40
CA LEU A 49 4.00 -6.92 8.41
C LEU A 49 4.67 -6.46 7.11
N GLU A 50 5.70 -5.62 7.23
CA GLU A 50 6.43 -5.10 6.07
C GLU A 50 7.17 -6.19 5.31
N ASN A 51 7.88 -7.07 6.01
CA ASN A 51 8.58 -8.19 5.38
C ASN A 51 7.61 -9.15 4.68
N HIS A 52 6.45 -9.39 5.28
CA HIS A 52 5.39 -10.19 4.67
C HIS A 52 4.85 -9.52 3.40
N CYS A 53 4.52 -8.23 3.46
CA CYS A 53 4.06 -7.46 2.31
C CYS A 53 5.11 -7.39 1.20
N LEU A 54 6.39 -7.14 1.53
CA LEU A 54 7.50 -7.13 0.57
C LEU A 54 7.67 -8.49 -0.10
N SER A 55 7.55 -9.58 0.65
CA SER A 55 7.63 -10.94 0.09
C SER A 55 6.48 -11.21 -0.88
N THR A 56 5.27 -10.74 -0.56
CA THR A 56 4.09 -10.82 -1.43
C THR A 56 4.24 -9.96 -2.69
N LEU A 57 4.72 -8.72 -2.55
CA LEU A 57 5.00 -7.82 -3.69
C LEU A 57 5.99 -8.43 -4.68
N LYS A 58 7.03 -9.11 -4.18
CA LYS A 58 8.05 -9.79 -5.00
C LYS A 58 7.49 -10.94 -5.85
N GLN A 59 6.29 -11.45 -5.57
CA GLN A 59 5.64 -12.49 -6.38
C GLN A 59 5.05 -11.93 -7.70
N GLY A 60 4.87 -10.61 -7.82
CA GLY A 60 4.44 -9.96 -9.07
C GLY A 60 2.92 -9.96 -9.35
N TYR A 61 2.11 -10.46 -8.41
CA TYR A 61 0.65 -10.50 -8.57
C TYR A 61 -0.08 -9.27 -8.03
N SER A 62 0.56 -8.47 -7.19
CA SER A 62 -0.05 -7.26 -6.62
C SER A 62 -0.39 -6.21 -7.68
N ARG A 63 -1.42 -5.41 -7.39
CA ARG A 63 -1.90 -4.33 -8.25
C ARG A 63 -2.05 -3.05 -7.43
N MET A 64 -1.89 -1.91 -8.09
CA MET A 64 -2.18 -0.60 -7.51
C MET A 64 -3.09 0.21 -8.43
N LEU A 65 -3.90 1.09 -7.83
CA LEU A 65 -4.67 2.09 -8.57
C LEU A 65 -3.83 3.36 -8.69
N VAL A 66 -3.59 3.81 -9.92
CA VAL A 66 -2.93 5.08 -10.21
C VAL A 66 -3.94 6.01 -10.87
N ALA A 67 -3.96 7.27 -10.45
CA ALA A 67 -4.69 8.31 -11.16
C ALA A 67 -4.05 8.49 -12.54
N GLU A 68 -4.88 8.47 -13.58
CA GLU A 68 -4.45 8.89 -14.90
C GLU A 68 -4.23 10.39 -14.85
N ASN A 69 -3.00 10.84 -15.11
CA ASN A 69 -2.77 12.24 -15.39
C ASN A 69 -3.43 12.55 -16.74
N THR A 70 -4.71 12.93 -16.72
CA THR A 70 -5.29 13.73 -17.81
C THR A 70 -4.61 15.10 -17.72
N GLY A 71 -3.43 15.21 -18.31
CA GLY A 71 -2.62 16.41 -18.27
C GLY A 71 -3.40 17.63 -18.77
N THR A 72 -3.20 18.74 -18.10
CA THR A 72 -3.16 20.06 -18.74
C THR A 72 -1.74 20.57 -18.64
#